data_AF-A0A5B7DR13-F1
#
_entry.id   AF-A0A5B7DR13-F1
#
_cell.length_a   1.000
_cell.length_b   1.000
_cell.length_c   1.000
_cell.angle_alpha   90.00
_cell.angle_beta   90.00
_cell.angle_gamma   90.00
#
_symmetry.space_group_name_H-M   'P 1'
#
loop_
_entity.id
_entity.type
_entity.pdbx_description
1 polymer ?
#
loop_
_entity_poly.entity_id
_entity_poly.type
_entity_poly.pdbx_seq_one_letter_code
_entity_poly.pdbx_strand_id
1 'polypeptide(L)'
;MNTQCEELGSTRCLPVYYEQLVLHPQEWMRKILNFLEIAWDDSVLHHEEHINKPGGVSLSKVERSSDQVIKPVNLDALTRWVGQIPKDVVEDMANIAPMLATLGYDPYGNPPNYGQADALVANNTKRIQKEQSKWENKAEAVRSYSKNRKADNT
;
A
#
# COMPACT_ATOMS: atom_id res chain seq x y z
N MET A 1 6.13 -22.58 -1.10
CA MET A 1 5.70 -21.63 -2.15
C MET A 1 6.06 -20.21 -1.73
N ASN A 2 7.32 -20.04 -1.31
CA ASN A 2 7.88 -18.80 -0.77
C ASN A 2 9.37 -18.62 -1.13
N THR A 3 10.04 -19.67 -1.59
CA THR A 3 11.44 -19.66 -2.00
C THR A 3 11.64 -19.24 -3.45
N GLN A 4 10.58 -19.08 -4.26
CA GLN A 4 10.75 -18.80 -5.70
C GLN A 4 11.51 -17.49 -5.96
N CYS A 5 11.29 -16.48 -5.13
CA CYS A 5 12.03 -15.22 -5.22
C CYS A 5 13.52 -15.42 -4.88
N GLU A 6 13.81 -16.25 -3.89
CA GLU A 6 15.17 -16.60 -3.47
C GLU A 6 15.87 -17.47 -4.53
N GLU A 7 15.17 -18.45 -5.11
CA GLU A 7 15.63 -19.34 -6.18
C GLU A 7 15.98 -18.58 -7.46
N LEU A 8 15.22 -17.52 -7.78
CA LEU A 8 15.54 -16.62 -8.90
C LEU A 8 16.78 -15.76 -8.63
N GLY A 9 17.17 -15.63 -7.37
CA GLY A 9 18.32 -14.84 -6.93
C GLY A 9 18.00 -13.35 -6.76
N SER A 10 18.82 -12.70 -5.93
CA SER A 10 18.66 -11.30 -5.52
C SER A 10 18.85 -10.27 -6.65
N THR A 11 19.26 -10.70 -7.84
CA THR A 11 19.35 -9.85 -9.04
C THR A 11 18.10 -9.91 -9.90
N ARG A 12 17.18 -10.84 -9.64
CA ARG A 12 15.96 -11.06 -10.45
C ARG A 12 14.68 -10.89 -9.66
N CYS A 13 14.72 -11.09 -8.35
CA CYS A 13 13.56 -10.88 -7.50
C CYS A 13 13.96 -10.19 -6.20
N LEU A 14 13.18 -9.16 -5.84
CA LEU A 14 13.33 -8.39 -4.60
C LEU A 14 12.04 -8.49 -3.79
N PRO A 15 12.05 -9.14 -2.61
CA PRO A 15 10.94 -9.08 -1.68
C PRO A 15 10.74 -7.65 -1.16
N VAL A 16 9.50 -7.14 -1.26
CA VAL A 16 9.12 -5.82 -0.75
C VAL A 16 7.99 -5.99 0.26
N TYR A 17 8.30 -5.71 1.52
CA TYR A 17 7.33 -5.74 2.61
C TYR A 17 6.47 -4.49 2.57
N TYR A 18 5.15 -4.67 2.43
CA TYR A 18 4.21 -3.55 2.33
C TYR A 18 4.35 -2.60 3.52
N GLU A 19 4.43 -3.14 4.73
CA GLU A 19 4.49 -2.33 5.95
C GLU A 19 5.77 -1.50 5.99
N GLN A 20 6.90 -2.08 5.57
CA GLN A 20 8.17 -1.36 5.50
C GLN A 20 8.16 -0.29 4.41
N LEU A 21 7.55 -0.57 3.25
CA LEU A 21 7.36 0.43 2.19
C LEU A 21 6.47 1.59 2.65
N VAL A 22 5.42 1.30 3.42
CA VAL A 22 4.54 2.34 3.97
C VAL A 22 5.23 3.14 5.07
N LEU A 23 5.96 2.49 5.97
CA LEU A 23 6.63 3.15 7.09
C LEU A 23 7.84 3.98 6.63
N HIS A 24 8.61 3.48 5.67
CA HIS A 24 9.88 4.03 5.20
C HIS A 24 9.94 4.16 3.67
N PRO A 25 9.04 4.94 3.03
CA PRO A 25 8.88 4.94 1.58
C PRO A 25 10.13 5.41 0.83
N GLN A 26 10.86 6.40 1.35
CA GLN A 26 12.08 6.89 0.69
C GLN A 26 13.19 5.83 0.67
N GLU A 27 13.42 5.16 1.79
CA GLU A 27 14.43 4.09 1.87
C GLU A 27 14.11 2.96 0.89
N TRP A 28 12.86 2.48 0.91
CA TRP A 28 12.43 1.38 0.06
C TRP A 28 12.36 1.74 -1.41
N MET A 29 11.92 2.95 -1.77
CA MET A 29 11.92 3.39 -3.16
C MET A 29 13.35 3.53 -3.69
N ARG A 30 14.32 4.00 -2.89
CA ARG A 30 15.74 3.99 -3.28
C ARG A 30 16.24 2.58 -3.52
N LYS A 31 15.92 1.65 -2.62
CA LYS A 31 16.29 0.23 -2.76
C LYS A 31 15.69 -0.40 -4.02
N ILE A 32 14.41 -0.15 -4.30
CA ILE A 32 13.69 -0.69 -5.45
C ILE A 32 14.25 -0.11 -6.76
N LEU A 33 14.41 1.21 -6.85
CA LEU A 33 14.94 1.85 -8.07
C LEU A 33 16.38 1.42 -8.36
N ASN A 34 17.22 1.30 -7.33
CA ASN A 34 18.57 0.77 -7.48
C ASN A 34 18.56 -0.69 -7.97
N PHE A 35 17.67 -1.54 -7.43
CA PHE A 35 17.52 -2.93 -7.88
C PHE A 35 17.07 -3.00 -9.36
N LEU A 36 16.24 -2.06 -9.81
CA LEU A 36 15.77 -1.97 -11.20
C LEU A 36 16.73 -1.22 -12.13
N GLU A 37 17.86 -0.73 -11.63
CA GLU A 37 18.81 0.11 -12.37
C GLU A 37 18.19 1.40 -12.96
N ILE A 38 17.23 1.98 -12.23
CA ILE A 38 16.55 3.23 -12.59
C ILE A 38 17.07 4.37 -11.70
N ALA A 39 17.33 5.54 -12.28
CA ALA A 39 17.77 6.71 -11.54
C ALA A 39 16.70 7.19 -10.54
N TRP A 40 17.14 7.74 -9.41
CA TRP A 40 16.25 8.32 -8.40
C TRP A 40 15.50 9.54 -8.97
N ASP A 41 14.19 9.58 -8.71
CA ASP A 41 13.33 10.73 -8.94
C ASP A 41 12.44 10.93 -7.71
N ASP A 42 12.31 12.17 -7.23
CA ASP A 42 11.56 12.49 -6.01
C ASP A 42 10.04 12.28 -6.17
N SER A 43 9.54 12.32 -7.41
CA SER A 43 8.12 12.11 -7.73
C SER A 43 7.57 10.76 -7.25
N VAL A 44 8.43 9.76 -7.02
CA VAL A 44 8.02 8.46 -6.48
C VAL A 44 7.45 8.54 -5.07
N LEU A 45 7.72 9.61 -4.32
CA LEU A 45 7.16 9.88 -3.00
C LEU A 45 5.86 10.71 -3.05
N HIS A 46 5.50 11.21 -4.23
CA HIS A 46 4.42 12.17 -4.48
C HIS A 46 3.43 11.67 -5.55
N HIS A 47 3.23 10.35 -5.64
CA HIS A 47 2.39 9.73 -6.67
C HIS A 47 0.96 10.32 -6.73
N GLU A 48 0.41 10.77 -5.60
CA GLU A 48 -0.92 11.36 -5.50
C GLU A 48 -1.08 12.67 -6.30
N GLU A 49 0.04 13.33 -6.60
CA GLU A 49 0.13 14.56 -7.39
C GLU A 49 0.21 14.27 -8.89
N HIS A 50 0.53 13.04 -9.29
CA HIS A 50 0.73 12.63 -10.69
C HIS A 50 -0.40 11.76 -11.26
N ILE A 51 -1.48 11.58 -10.51
CA ILE A 51 -2.66 10.80 -10.93
C ILE A 51 -3.33 11.43 -12.16
N ASN A 52 -3.53 10.66 -13.22
CA ASN A 52 -4.15 11.04 -14.49
C ASN A 52 -3.51 12.25 -15.19
N LYS A 53 -2.23 12.55 -14.89
CA LYS A 53 -1.43 13.54 -15.60
C LYS A 53 -0.62 12.87 -16.73
N PRO A 54 -0.24 13.60 -17.80
CA PRO A 54 0.64 13.07 -18.84
C PRO A 54 1.95 12.54 -18.25
N GLY A 55 2.33 11.30 -18.59
CA GLY A 55 3.52 10.64 -18.04
C GLY A 55 3.42 10.22 -16.56
N GLY A 56 2.25 10.36 -15.93
CA GLY A 56 2.01 10.00 -14.54
C GLY A 56 1.27 8.68 -14.35
N VAL A 57 0.58 8.55 -13.21
CA VAL A 57 -0.11 7.32 -12.81
C VAL A 57 -1.51 7.30 -13.42
N SER A 58 -1.75 6.37 -14.35
CA SER A 58 -3.09 6.14 -14.91
C SER A 58 -3.86 5.17 -14.02
N LEU A 59 -5.00 5.60 -13.47
CA LEU A 59 -5.85 4.74 -12.64
C LEU A 59 -7.08 4.26 -13.38
N SER A 60 -7.34 2.96 -13.29
CA SER A 60 -8.58 2.37 -13.76
C SER A 60 -9.73 2.70 -12.83
N LYS A 61 -10.86 3.11 -13.40
CA LYS A 61 -12.05 3.53 -12.63
C LYS A 61 -12.82 2.36 -12.01
N VAL A 62 -12.55 1.15 -12.48
CA VAL A 62 -13.23 -0.08 -12.03
C VAL A 62 -12.37 -0.91 -11.07
N GLU A 63 -11.11 -0.52 -10.88
CA GLU A 63 -10.22 -1.19 -9.92
C GLU A 63 -10.57 -0.80 -8.48
N ARG A 64 -10.59 -1.82 -7.61
CA ARG A 64 -10.97 -1.68 -6.20
C ARG A 64 -9.93 -0.93 -5.37
N SER A 65 -8.69 -0.82 -5.86
CA SER A 65 -7.56 -0.13 -5.24
C SER A 65 -7.52 1.38 -5.56
N SER A 66 -8.33 1.85 -6.52
CA SER A 66 -8.19 3.20 -7.06
C SER A 66 -8.57 4.29 -6.05
N ASP A 67 -9.49 4.04 -5.12
CA ASP A 67 -9.82 5.03 -4.07
C ASP A 67 -8.77 5.12 -2.96
N GLN A 68 -7.94 4.09 -2.79
CA GLN A 68 -6.84 4.11 -1.83
C GLN A 68 -5.58 4.73 -2.43
N VAL A 69 -5.24 4.39 -3.68
CA VAL A 69 -4.02 4.85 -4.38
C VAL A 69 -4.04 6.35 -4.72
N ILE A 70 -5.20 7.01 -4.69
CA ILE A 70 -5.23 8.47 -4.89
C ILE A 70 -4.70 9.28 -3.71
N LYS A 71 -4.54 8.66 -2.53
CA LYS A 71 -4.06 9.28 -1.30
C LYS A 71 -2.54 9.13 -1.21
N PRO A 72 -1.82 10.08 -0.59
CA PRO A 72 -0.40 9.89 -0.31
C PRO A 72 -0.17 8.66 0.57
N VAL A 73 1.05 8.13 0.58
CA VAL A 73 1.45 7.03 1.47
C VAL A 73 1.13 7.39 2.92
N ASN A 74 0.39 6.52 3.62
CA ASN A 74 -0.20 6.77 4.94
C ASN A 74 -0.40 5.47 5.74
N LEU A 75 -0.73 5.61 7.02
CA LEU A 75 -0.79 4.50 7.98
C LEU A 75 -2.19 3.88 8.17
N ASP A 76 -3.24 4.37 7.49
CA ASP A 76 -4.63 4.02 7.80
C ASP A 76 -4.94 2.51 7.68
N ALA A 77 -4.21 1.80 6.83
CA ALA A 77 -4.47 0.39 6.51
C ALA A 77 -3.64 -0.60 7.35
N LEU A 78 -2.53 -0.20 7.97
CA LEU A 78 -1.53 -1.12 8.54
C LEU A 78 -2.11 -2.09 9.58
N THR A 79 -2.92 -1.57 10.51
CA THR A 79 -3.47 -2.37 11.62
C THR A 79 -5.00 -2.42 11.61
N ARG A 80 -5.64 -2.09 10.48
CA ARG A 80 -7.12 -2.02 10.39
C ARG A 80 -7.79 -3.40 10.55
N TRP A 81 -7.05 -4.48 10.30
CA TRP A 81 -7.53 -5.85 10.45
C TRP A 81 -7.61 -6.31 11.91
N VAL A 82 -6.90 -5.64 12.83
CA VAL A 82 -6.85 -6.00 14.24
C VAL A 82 -8.26 -5.93 14.85
N GLY A 83 -8.65 -7.00 15.54
CA GLY A 83 -9.99 -7.15 16.12
C GLY A 83 -11.10 -7.55 15.14
N GLN A 84 -10.80 -7.70 13.83
CA GLN A 84 -11.77 -8.18 12.83
C GLN A 84 -11.70 -9.71 12.61
N ILE A 85 -10.63 -10.35 13.06
CA ILE A 85 -10.43 -11.80 12.94
C ILE A 85 -11.11 -12.51 14.12
N PRO A 86 -11.91 -13.57 13.88
CA PRO A 86 -12.52 -14.38 14.94
C PRO A 86 -11.49 -14.94 15.92
N LYS A 87 -11.86 -15.05 17.20
CA LYS A 87 -10.93 -15.43 18.28
C LYS A 87 -10.32 -16.81 18.07
N ASP A 88 -11.12 -17.78 17.66
CA ASP A 88 -10.69 -19.14 17.33
C ASP A 88 -9.63 -19.16 16.21
N VAL A 89 -9.79 -18.31 15.20
CA VAL A 89 -8.80 -18.16 14.12
C VAL A 89 -7.52 -17.49 14.61
N VAL A 90 -7.61 -16.51 15.52
CA VAL A 90 -6.43 -15.89 16.15
C VAL A 90 -5.66 -16.89 17.01
N GLU A 91 -6.38 -17.71 17.79
CA GLU A 91 -5.77 -18.76 18.62
C GLU A 91 -5.02 -19.81 17.79
N ASP A 92 -5.54 -20.15 16.61
CA ASP A 92 -4.97 -21.14 15.70
C ASP A 92 -4.09 -20.53 14.58
N MET A 93 -3.76 -19.23 14.65
CA MET A 93 -3.13 -18.47 13.57
C MET A 93 -1.81 -19.10 13.08
N ALA A 94 -0.98 -19.59 14.00
CA ALA A 94 0.31 -20.19 13.65
C ALA A 94 0.16 -21.51 12.85
N ASN A 95 -0.92 -22.26 13.10
CA ASN A 95 -1.21 -23.50 12.38
C ASN A 95 -1.88 -23.21 11.04
N ILE A 96 -2.80 -22.24 11.01
CA ILE A 96 -3.51 -21.82 9.79
C ILE A 96 -2.54 -21.16 8.80
N ALA A 97 -1.64 -20.30 9.30
CA ALA A 97 -0.77 -19.47 8.49
C ALA A 97 0.70 -19.52 8.95
N PRO A 98 1.39 -20.68 8.85
CA PRO A 98 2.81 -20.81 9.23
C PRO A 98 3.74 -19.92 8.41
N MET A 99 3.27 -19.45 7.25
CA MET A 99 3.98 -18.49 6.41
C MET A 99 4.17 -17.12 7.08
N LEU A 100 3.36 -16.75 8.07
CA LEU A 100 3.58 -15.51 8.85
C LEU A 100 4.96 -15.52 9.49
N ALA A 101 5.26 -16.56 10.28
CA ALA A 101 6.55 -16.71 10.94
C ALA A 101 7.70 -16.81 9.92
N THR A 102 7.48 -17.53 8.82
CA THR A 102 8.48 -17.67 7.75
C THR A 102 8.84 -16.34 7.09
N LEU A 103 7.87 -15.42 6.98
CA LEU A 103 8.06 -14.08 6.41
C LEU A 103 8.48 -13.04 7.45
N GLY A 104 8.63 -13.43 8.72
CA GLY A 104 9.06 -12.55 9.82
C GLY A 104 7.92 -11.87 10.58
N TYR A 105 6.67 -12.28 10.38
CA TYR A 105 5.52 -11.80 11.14
C TYR A 105 5.23 -12.74 12.31
N ASP A 106 5.09 -12.19 13.52
CA ASP A 106 4.71 -12.96 14.71
C ASP A 106 3.23 -13.41 14.61
N PRO A 107 2.93 -14.71 14.46
CA PRO A 107 1.55 -15.19 14.36
C PRO A 107 0.76 -15.02 15.66
N TYR A 108 1.41 -14.77 16.80
CA TYR A 108 0.76 -14.51 18.09
C TYR A 108 0.72 -13.00 18.43
N GLY A 109 1.33 -12.16 17.61
CA GLY A 109 1.38 -10.71 17.80
C GLY A 109 0.10 -10.03 17.34
N ASN A 110 -0.79 -9.69 18.29
CA ASN A 110 -2.04 -8.98 18.01
C ASN A 110 -2.24 -7.79 18.97
N PRO A 111 -1.91 -6.54 18.57
CA PRO A 111 -1.50 -6.13 17.23
C PRO A 111 -0.03 -6.52 16.91
N PRO A 112 0.30 -6.69 15.63
CA PRO A 112 1.68 -6.85 15.19
C PRO A 112 2.48 -5.55 15.41
N ASN A 113 3.79 -5.68 15.64
CA ASN A 113 4.71 -4.55 15.66
C ASN A 113 5.47 -4.46 14.33
N TYR A 114 5.07 -3.54 13.46
CA TYR A 114 5.72 -3.32 12.16
C TYR A 114 6.86 -2.31 12.20
N GLY A 115 7.05 -1.59 13.31
CA GLY A 115 8.02 -0.50 13.44
C GLY A 115 7.37 0.88 13.49
N GLN A 116 8.21 1.92 13.51
CA GLN A 116 7.80 3.32 13.63
C GLN A 116 7.89 4.02 12.27
N ALA A 117 6.84 4.73 11.88
CA ALA A 117 6.79 5.43 10.60
C ALA A 117 7.72 6.66 10.54
N ASP A 118 8.25 6.94 9.36
CA ASP A 118 8.93 8.19 9.06
C ASP A 118 8.01 9.41 9.27
N ALA A 119 8.61 10.55 9.60
CA ALA A 119 7.88 11.80 9.83
C ALA A 119 7.01 12.21 8.62
N LEU A 120 7.49 11.95 7.40
CA LEU A 120 6.76 12.18 6.16
C LEU A 120 5.39 11.47 6.17
N VAL A 121 5.39 10.19 6.50
CA VAL A 121 4.20 9.32 6.47
C VAL A 121 3.25 9.69 7.62
N ALA A 122 3.80 10.00 8.79
CA ALA A 122 3.02 10.51 9.92
C ALA A 122 2.31 11.83 9.55
N ASN A 123 2.98 12.74 8.85
CA ASN A 123 2.40 14.00 8.39
C ASN A 123 1.34 13.79 7.30
N ASN A 124 1.59 12.89 6.34
CA ASN A 124 0.60 12.50 5.33
C ASN A 124 -0.68 11.97 5.96
N THR A 125 -0.54 11.08 6.94
CA THR A 125 -1.67 10.48 7.66
C THR A 125 -2.48 11.55 8.39
N LYS A 126 -1.83 12.47 9.12
CA LYS A 126 -2.52 13.60 9.78
C LYS A 126 -3.24 14.50 8.77
N ARG A 127 -2.63 14.75 7.60
CA ARG A 127 -3.23 15.55 6.52
C ARG A 127 -4.48 14.88 5.96
N ILE A 128 -4.44 13.57 5.73
CA ILE A 128 -5.61 12.80 5.27
C ILE A 128 -6.76 12.88 6.28
N GLN A 129 -6.46 12.67 7.57
CA GLN A 129 -7.46 12.73 8.63
C GLN A 129 -8.08 14.12 8.77
N LYS A 130 -7.26 15.19 8.69
CA LYS A 130 -7.74 16.58 8.74
C LYS A 130 -8.62 16.92 7.52
N GLU A 131 -8.27 16.39 6.35
CA GLU A 131 -8.94 16.68 5.07
C GLU A 131 -9.83 15.52 4.61
N GLN A 132 -10.43 14.78 5.54
CA GLN A 132 -11.11 13.52 5.23
C GLN A 132 -12.20 13.68 4.13
N SER A 133 -13.08 14.67 4.24
CA SER A 133 -14.12 14.92 3.25
C SER A 133 -13.55 15.25 1.85
N LYS A 134 -12.40 15.92 1.77
CA LYS A 134 -11.74 16.21 0.49
C LYS A 134 -11.26 14.92 -0.18
N TRP A 135 -10.67 14.00 0.59
CA TRP A 135 -10.20 12.72 0.08
C TRP A 135 -11.34 11.77 -0.28
N GLU A 136 -12.44 11.79 0.48
CA GLU A 136 -13.67 11.08 0.14
C GLU A 136 -14.29 11.59 -1.17
N ASN A 137 -14.39 12.91 -1.34
CA ASN A 137 -14.87 13.51 -2.59
C ASN A 137 -13.96 13.17 -3.77
N LYS A 138 -12.63 13.16 -3.58
CA LYS A 138 -11.67 12.76 -4.63
C LYS A 138 -11.83 11.28 -4.99
N ALA A 139 -12.04 10.40 -4.01
CA ALA A 139 -12.33 8.99 -4.24
C ALA A 139 -13.64 8.79 -5.01
N GLU A 140 -14.69 9.52 -4.62
CA GLU A 140 -15.97 9.47 -5.31
C GLU A 140 -15.86 9.99 -6.74
N ALA A 141 -15.11 11.06 -6.99
CA ALA A 141 -14.89 11.58 -8.35
C ALA A 141 -14.21 10.56 -9.28
N VAL A 142 -13.23 9.80 -8.77
CA VAL A 142 -12.60 8.70 -9.53
C VAL A 142 -13.59 7.58 -9.83
N ARG A 143 -14.51 7.29 -8.90
CA ARG A 143 -15.58 6.29 -9.07
C ARG A 143 -16.73 6.78 -9.97
N SER A 144 -17.13 8.05 -9.89
CA SER A 144 -18.36 8.60 -10.48
C SER A 144 -18.23 8.95 -11.96
N TYR A 145 -17.03 9.22 -12.47
CA TYR A 145 -16.75 9.33 -13.91
C TYR A 145 -17.06 8.02 -14.69
N SER A 146 -17.37 6.93 -13.98
CA SER A 146 -17.89 5.66 -14.50
C SER A 146 -19.38 5.72 -14.91
N LYS A 147 -20.19 6.56 -14.26
CA LYS A 147 -21.65 6.62 -14.50
C LYS A 147 -22.01 7.40 -15.78
N ASN A 148 -21.35 8.52 -16.05
CA ASN A 148 -21.74 9.40 -17.16
C ASN A 148 -21.46 8.82 -18.56
N ARG A 149 -20.42 7.97 -18.74
CA ARG A 149 -20.18 7.30 -20.03
C ARG A 149 -21.10 6.11 -20.32
N LYS A 150 -21.77 5.55 -19.32
CA LYS A 150 -22.81 4.53 -19.56
C LYS A 150 -24.09 5.16 -20.09
N ALA A 151 -24.41 6.40 -19.69
CA ALA A 151 -25.58 7.12 -20.18
C ALA A 151 -25.43 7.60 -21.63
N ASP A 152 -24.22 7.95 -22.07
CA ASP A 152 -23.97 8.42 -23.46
C ASP A 152 -23.84 7.28 -24.50
N ASN A 153 -23.81 6.02 -24.07
CA ASN A 153 -23.70 4.84 -24.93
C ASN A 153 -24.95 3.93 -24.89
N THR A 154 -26.09 4.46 -24.43
CA THR A 154 -27.41 3.80 -24.54
C THR A 154 -28.38 4.74 -25.25
#